data_AF-A0A5P1EGJ4-F1
#
_entry.id   AF-A0A5P1EGJ4-F1
#
_cell.length_a   1.000
_cell.length_b   1.000
_cell.length_c   1.000
_cell.angle_alpha   90.00
_cell.angle_beta   90.00
_cell.angle_gamma   90.00
#
_symmetry.space_group_name_H-M   'P 1'
#
loop_
_entity.id
_entity.type
_entity.pdbx_description
1 polymer ?
#
loop_
_entity_poly.entity_id
_entity_poly.type
_entity_poly.pdbx_seq_one_letter_code
_entity_poly.pdbx_strand_id
1 'polypeptide(L)'
;MPTTCSIQISNYPKGKEFIEIFNIFREGILNVNGDLWRDQRRMAQALMNTSRFRSSVGELTLNKVMKVLLPLLSKMSESEKVVNLSDVFMRFIFDTICVMVMGVDPGNLASNFPRVPFAMALDQIEQVFFFRHIVPRFCWMLQRRLWLGKEKKMAQERDMMT
;
A
#
# COMPACT_ATOMS: atom_id res chain seq x y z
N MET A 1 27.48 15.05 20.01
CA MET A 1 26.24 14.62 20.67
C MET A 1 25.40 13.84 19.67
N PRO A 2 25.09 12.55 19.89
CA PRO A 2 24.22 11.83 18.97
C PRO A 2 22.77 12.12 19.34
N THR A 3 22.09 12.97 18.57
CA THR A 3 20.64 13.15 18.63
C THR A 3 19.96 12.06 17.79
N THR A 4 20.09 10.80 18.20
CA THR A 4 19.17 9.76 17.72
C THR A 4 17.92 9.84 18.59
N CYS A 5 16.80 10.27 18.03
CA CYS A 5 15.49 10.16 18.67
C CYS A 5 15.12 8.67 18.78
N SER A 6 15.67 7.97 19.77
CA SER A 6 15.35 6.57 20.06
C SER A 6 14.07 6.54 20.90
N ILE A 7 12.92 6.78 20.26
CA ILE A 7 11.62 6.57 20.90
C ILE A 7 11.53 5.08 21.23
N GLN A 8 11.36 4.77 22.51
CA GLN A 8 11.16 3.41 22.98
C GLN A 8 9.76 2.95 22.58
N ILE A 9 9.66 2.22 21.46
CA ILE A 9 8.38 1.79 20.84
C ILE A 9 7.54 0.91 21.78
N SER A 10 8.13 0.24 22.76
CA SER A 10 7.36 -0.48 23.78
C SER A 10 6.45 0.44 24.61
N ASN A 11 6.76 1.73 24.71
CA ASN A 11 5.95 2.70 25.43
C ASN A 11 4.78 3.25 24.59
N TYR A 12 4.78 2.99 23.27
CA TYR A 12 3.78 3.47 22.33
C TYR A 12 3.29 2.33 21.43
N PRO A 13 2.65 1.28 22.00
CA PRO A 13 2.09 0.22 21.19
C PRO A 13 0.95 0.79 20.31
N LYS A 14 0.76 0.20 19.13
CA LYS A 14 -0.41 0.51 18.31
C LYS A 14 -1.68 0.21 19.11
N GLY A 15 -2.60 1.17 19.12
CA GLY A 15 -3.85 1.04 19.87
C GLY A 15 -4.74 -0.09 19.34
N LYS A 16 -5.58 -0.65 20.21
CA LYS A 16 -6.52 -1.74 19.84
C LYS A 16 -7.42 -1.35 18.67
N GLU A 17 -7.87 -0.11 18.63
CA GLU A 17 -8.69 0.42 17.53
C GLU A 17 -7.92 0.43 16.20
N PHE A 18 -6.65 0.85 16.20
CA PHE A 18 -5.80 0.77 15.02
C PHE A 18 -5.67 -0.67 14.54
N ILE A 19 -5.44 -1.61 15.46
CA ILE A 19 -5.30 -3.03 15.13
C ILE A 19 -6.59 -3.60 14.51
N GLU A 20 -7.75 -3.19 15.03
CA GLU A 20 -9.05 -3.59 14.50
C GLU A 20 -9.33 -3.02 13.10
N ILE A 21 -8.96 -1.76 12.86
CA ILE A 21 -9.09 -1.11 11.54
C ILE A 21 -8.27 -1.87 10.50
N PHE A 22 -6.99 -2.15 10.82
CA PHE A 22 -6.01 -2.76 9.94
C PHE A 22 -6.00 -4.30 9.99
N ASN A 23 -7.04 -4.93 10.55
CA ASN A 23 -7.13 -6.38 10.74
C ASN A 23 -7.06 -7.21 9.44
N ILE A 24 -7.20 -6.59 8.26
CA ILE A 24 -6.97 -7.28 6.99
C ILE A 24 -5.51 -7.74 6.84
N PHE A 25 -4.56 -7.00 7.42
CA PHE A 25 -3.14 -7.35 7.42
C PHE A 25 -2.77 -8.43 8.45
N ARG A 26 -3.74 -8.94 9.22
CA ARG A 26 -3.56 -10.01 10.22
C ARG A 26 -2.32 -9.80 11.10
N GLU A 27 -1.31 -10.66 11.03
CA GLU A 27 -0.07 -10.56 11.82
C GLU A 27 1.06 -9.84 11.06
N GLY A 28 0.71 -9.07 10.02
CA GLY A 28 1.66 -8.27 9.27
C GLY A 28 2.25 -7.13 10.10
N ILE A 29 3.37 -6.58 9.62
CA ILE A 29 4.18 -5.55 10.32
C ILE A 29 3.39 -4.29 10.69
N LEU A 30 2.28 -4.02 9.99
CA LEU A 30 1.36 -2.92 10.31
C LEU A 30 0.51 -3.20 11.54
N ASN A 31 0.26 -4.46 11.91
CA ASN A 31 -0.69 -4.82 12.96
C ASN A 31 -0.05 -5.36 14.25
N VAL A 32 1.16 -5.90 14.17
CA VAL A 32 1.87 -6.46 15.34
C VAL A 32 2.60 -5.41 16.16
N ASN A 33 2.83 -5.69 17.45
CA ASN A 33 3.58 -4.88 18.42
C ASN A 33 4.70 -5.71 19.08
N GLY A 34 5.58 -5.06 19.85
CA GLY A 34 6.56 -5.75 20.69
C GLY A 34 7.64 -6.50 19.91
N ASP A 35 8.03 -7.68 20.38
CA ASP A 35 9.11 -8.49 19.79
C ASP A 35 8.80 -8.93 18.35
N LEU A 36 7.57 -9.37 18.08
CA LEU A 36 7.20 -9.81 16.73
C LEU A 36 7.34 -8.67 15.70
N TRP A 37 6.99 -7.44 16.08
CA TRP A 37 7.22 -6.27 15.23
C TRP A 37 8.72 -5.98 15.05
N ARG A 38 9.51 -6.10 16.13
CA ARG A 38 10.97 -5.91 16.07
C ARG A 38 11.62 -6.91 15.13
N ASP A 39 11.21 -8.17 15.18
CA ASP A 39 11.77 -9.25 14.36
C ASP A 39 11.42 -9.06 12.88
N GLN A 40 10.14 -8.78 12.58
CA GLN A 40 9.70 -8.47 11.21
C GLN A 40 10.43 -7.23 10.66
N ARG A 41 10.56 -6.16 11.46
CA ARG A 41 11.29 -4.95 11.06
C ARG A 41 12.77 -5.25 10.82
N ARG A 42 13.42 -5.99 11.73
CA ARG A 42 14.83 -6.34 11.60
C ARG A 42 15.08 -7.13 10.31
N MET A 43 14.22 -8.10 10.00
CA MET A 43 14.30 -8.90 8.77
C MET A 43 14.13 -8.01 7.52
N ALA A 44 13.11 -7.17 7.50
CA ALA A 44 12.87 -6.24 6.39
C ALA A 44 14.04 -5.26 6.20
N GLN A 45 14.55 -4.69 7.28
CA GLN A 45 15.70 -3.79 7.24
C GLN A 45 16.98 -4.49 6.77
N ALA A 46 17.23 -5.74 7.19
CA ALA A 46 18.38 -6.50 6.74
C ALA A 46 18.33 -6.77 5.23
N LEU A 47 17.16 -7.16 4.72
CA LEU A 47 16.94 -7.32 3.28
C LEU A 47 17.17 -6.00 2.53
N MET A 48 16.52 -4.92 2.98
CA MET A 48 16.59 -3.61 2.33
C MET A 48 17.98 -2.98 2.35
N ASN A 49 18.79 -3.27 3.39
CA ASN A 49 20.15 -2.76 3.52
C ASN A 49 21.18 -3.55 2.71
N THR A 50 20.79 -4.65 2.06
CA THR A 50 21.70 -5.41 1.20
C THR A 50 22.01 -4.64 -0.07
N SER A 51 23.29 -4.60 -0.48
CA SER A 51 23.72 -3.93 -1.72
C SER A 51 22.94 -4.42 -2.94
N ARG A 52 22.75 -5.74 -3.06
CA ARG A 52 21.94 -6.38 -4.10
C ARG A 52 20.52 -5.81 -4.18
N PHE A 53 19.84 -5.69 -3.04
CA PHE A 53 18.48 -5.14 -3.01
C PHE A 53 18.46 -3.69 -3.49
N ARG A 54 19.35 -2.84 -2.98
CA ARG A 54 19.43 -1.43 -3.41
C ARG A 54 19.73 -1.28 -4.90
N SER A 55 20.68 -2.07 -5.42
CA SER A 55 21.01 -2.06 -6.85
C SER A 55 19.83 -2.53 -7.70
N SER A 56 19.15 -3.62 -7.30
CA SER A 56 17.97 -4.11 -8.02
C SER A 56 16.82 -3.10 -8.02
N VAL A 57 16.57 -2.41 -6.90
CA VAL A 57 15.56 -1.34 -6.84
C VAL A 57 15.94 -0.17 -7.75
N GLY A 58 17.20 0.24 -7.74
CA GLY A 58 17.70 1.31 -8.61
C GLY A 58 17.56 0.95 -10.09
N GLU A 59 17.98 -0.25 -10.48
CA GLU A 59 17.88 -0.76 -11.85
C GLU A 59 16.42 -0.90 -12.30
N LEU A 60 15.56 -1.47 -11.46
CA LEU A 60 14.12 -1.59 -11.71
C LEU A 60 13.49 -0.22 -11.96
N THR A 61 13.75 0.73 -11.07
CA THR A 61 13.20 2.09 -11.14
C THR A 61 13.68 2.79 -12.40
N LEU A 62 14.98 2.74 -12.69
CA LEU A 62 15.56 3.34 -13.89
C LEU A 62 14.96 2.73 -15.16
N ASN A 63 14.85 1.40 -15.23
CA ASN A 63 14.23 0.71 -16.36
C ASN A 63 12.77 1.13 -16.56
N LYS A 64 11.98 1.19 -15.48
CA LYS A 64 10.57 1.60 -15.53
C LYS A 64 10.43 3.07 -15.97
N VAL A 65 11.32 3.96 -15.51
CA VAL A 65 11.36 5.36 -15.95
C VAL A 65 11.66 5.46 -17.44
N MET A 66 12.74 4.83 -17.90
CA MET A 66 13.23 4.94 -19.28
C MET A 66 12.29 4.28 -20.29
N LYS A 67 11.71 3.13 -19.94
CA LYS A 67 10.90 2.32 -20.88
C LYS A 67 9.41 2.63 -20.83
N VAL A 68 8.89 3.15 -19.71
CA VAL A 68 7.45 3.34 -19.52
C VAL A 68 7.11 4.79 -19.26
N LEU A 69 7.64 5.38 -18.19
CA LEU A 69 7.23 6.72 -17.74
C LEU A 69 7.62 7.82 -18.75
N LEU A 70 8.87 7.86 -19.21
CA LEU A 70 9.33 8.87 -20.16
C LEU A 70 8.58 8.80 -21.51
N PRO A 71 8.43 7.61 -22.15
CA PRO A 71 7.62 7.51 -23.37
C PRO A 71 6.16 7.90 -23.16
N LEU A 72 5.58 7.58 -22.01
CA LEU A 72 4.21 7.95 -21.67
C LEU A 72 4.06 9.48 -21.55
N LEU A 73 4.98 10.13 -20.82
CA LEU A 73 4.98 11.59 -20.64
C LEU A 73 5.25 12.31 -21.96
N SER A 74 6.12 11.79 -22.83
CA SER A 74 6.35 12.34 -24.17
C SER A 74 5.06 12.34 -24.99
N LYS A 75 4.36 11.19 -25.06
CA LYS A 75 3.08 11.07 -25.76
C LYS A 75 1.99 11.98 -25.17
N MET A 76 1.97 12.12 -23.84
CA MET A 76 1.05 13.03 -23.16
C MET A 76 1.35 14.49 -23.46
N SER A 77 2.63 14.87 -23.58
CA SER A 77 3.03 16.23 -23.91
C SER A 77 2.64 16.65 -25.34
N GLU A 78 2.58 15.69 -26.26
CA GLU A 78 2.09 15.90 -27.63
C GLU A 78 0.55 16.01 -27.69
N SER A 79 -0.14 15.61 -26.62
CA SER A 79 -1.59 15.72 -26.52
C SER A 79 -1.98 17.03 -25.82
N GLU A 80 -2.97 17.75 -26.34
CA GLU A 80 -3.54 18.94 -25.68
C GLU A 80 -4.42 18.59 -24.46
N LYS A 81 -4.20 17.43 -23.83
CA LYS A 81 -5.01 16.95 -22.72
C LYS A 81 -4.39 17.36 -21.39
N VAL A 82 -5.24 17.79 -20.46
CA VAL A 82 -4.83 17.99 -19.07
C VAL A 82 -4.56 16.63 -18.44
N VAL A 83 -3.34 16.45 -17.92
CA VAL A 83 -2.90 15.21 -17.26
C VAL A 83 -2.70 15.45 -15.77
N ASN A 84 -3.25 14.56 -14.94
CA ASN A 84 -2.98 14.55 -13.51
C ASN A 84 -1.68 13.77 -13.22
N LEU A 85 -0.58 14.49 -13.01
CA LEU A 85 0.72 13.89 -12.68
C LEU A 85 0.70 13.11 -11.37
N SER A 86 -0.17 13.45 -10.43
CA SER A 86 -0.30 12.70 -9.18
C SER A 86 -0.80 11.27 -9.43
N ASP A 87 -1.77 11.08 -10.33
CA ASP A 87 -2.27 9.75 -10.69
C ASP A 87 -1.18 8.94 -11.40
N VAL A 88 -0.45 9.58 -12.31
CA VAL A 88 0.69 8.97 -13.03
C VAL A 88 1.76 8.47 -12.04
N PHE A 89 2.18 9.31 -11.08
CA PHE A 89 3.19 8.91 -10.11
C PHE A 89 2.70 7.86 -9.12
N MET A 90 1.44 7.92 -8.69
CA MET A 90 0.86 6.88 -7.83
C MET A 90 0.87 5.52 -8.51
N ARG A 91 0.51 5.45 -9.80
CA ARG A 91 0.59 4.21 -10.59
C ARG A 91 2.02 3.73 -10.81
N PHE A 92 2.96 4.66 -11.04
CA PHE A 92 4.38 4.34 -11.14
C PHE A 92 4.92 3.71 -9.85
N ILE A 93 4.62 4.32 -8.70
CA ILE A 93 5.03 3.81 -7.38
C ILE A 93 4.39 2.45 -7.12
N PHE A 94 3.11 2.31 -7.44
CA PHE A 94 2.38 1.05 -7.30
C PHE A 94 3.04 -0.09 -8.09
N ASP A 95 3.27 0.10 -9.39
CA ASP A 95 3.93 -0.91 -10.22
C ASP A 95 5.32 -1.25 -9.69
N THR A 96 6.09 -0.23 -9.26
CA THR A 96 7.45 -0.44 -8.74
C THR A 96 7.45 -1.24 -7.44
N ILE A 97 6.50 -0.98 -6.52
CA ILE A 97 6.33 -1.74 -5.28
C ILE A 97 5.86 -3.16 -5.58
N CYS A 98 4.93 -3.36 -6.52
CA CYS A 98 4.46 -4.69 -6.91
C CYS A 98 5.60 -5.54 -7.47
N VAL A 99 6.44 -4.99 -8.35
CA VAL A 99 7.62 -5.72 -8.84
C VAL A 99 8.62 -5.99 -7.72
N MET A 100 8.83 -5.03 -6.81
CA MET A 100 9.75 -5.19 -5.68
C MET A 100 9.31 -6.28 -4.68
N VAL A 101 8.01 -6.34 -4.38
CA VAL A 101 7.45 -7.20 -3.31
C VAL A 101 6.96 -8.55 -3.86
N MET A 102 6.32 -8.54 -5.04
CA MET A 102 5.68 -9.71 -5.63
C MET A 102 6.43 -10.26 -6.85
N GLY A 103 7.41 -9.51 -7.39
CA GLY A 103 8.13 -9.90 -8.60
C GLY A 103 7.33 -9.78 -9.90
N VAL A 104 6.11 -9.24 -9.83
CA VAL A 104 5.18 -9.14 -10.97
C VAL A 104 4.87 -7.68 -11.25
N ASP A 105 4.96 -7.28 -12.53
CA ASP A 105 4.55 -5.96 -13.01
C ASP A 105 3.06 -5.97 -13.37
N PRO A 106 2.21 -5.24 -12.63
CA PRO A 106 0.78 -5.19 -12.92
C PRO A 106 0.46 -4.34 -14.18
N GLY A 107 1.41 -3.53 -14.65
CA GLY A 107 1.20 -2.68 -15.83
C GLY A 107 0.10 -1.63 -15.64
N ASN A 108 -0.09 -1.13 -14.42
CA ASN A 108 -1.09 -0.10 -14.12
C ASN A 108 -0.73 1.24 -14.80
N LEU A 109 0.57 1.49 -14.99
CA LEU A 109 1.08 2.62 -15.74
C LEU A 109 1.16 2.31 -17.25
N ALA A 110 0.05 2.49 -17.96
CA ALA A 110 -0.03 2.36 -19.41
C ALA A 110 -0.87 3.47 -20.05
N SER A 111 -0.76 3.65 -21.37
CA SER A 111 -1.41 4.74 -22.13
C SER A 111 -2.94 4.78 -21.98
N ASN A 112 -3.56 3.64 -21.70
CA ASN A 112 -5.00 3.48 -21.47
C ASN A 112 -5.40 3.47 -19.99
N PHE A 113 -4.44 3.68 -19.08
CA PHE A 113 -4.66 3.69 -17.62
C PHE A 113 -5.54 2.53 -17.11
N PRO A 114 -5.16 1.27 -17.41
CA PRO A 114 -6.00 0.12 -17.15
C PRO A 114 -6.27 0.01 -15.64
N ARG A 115 -7.48 -0.38 -15.27
CA ARG A 115 -7.81 -0.72 -13.89
C ARG A 115 -7.37 -2.15 -13.62
N VAL A 116 -6.22 -2.30 -12.97
CA VAL A 116 -5.71 -3.62 -12.57
C VAL A 116 -6.51 -4.12 -11.37
N PRO A 117 -6.98 -5.39 -11.34
CA PRO A 117 -7.78 -5.93 -10.23
C PRO A 117 -7.13 -5.74 -8.86
N PHE A 118 -5.80 -5.89 -8.77
CA PHE A 118 -5.06 -5.69 -7.53
C PHE A 118 -5.07 -4.22 -7.06
N ALA A 119 -4.92 -3.26 -7.98
CA ALA A 119 -5.02 -1.84 -7.66
C ALA A 119 -6.43 -1.47 -7.19
N MET A 120 -7.45 -2.00 -7.86
CA MET A 120 -8.85 -1.79 -7.46
C MET A 120 -9.14 -2.33 -6.06
N ALA A 121 -8.64 -3.53 -5.75
CA ALA A 121 -8.84 -4.11 -4.43
C ALA A 121 -8.13 -3.30 -3.34
N LEU A 122 -6.92 -2.80 -3.62
CA LEU A 122 -6.22 -1.92 -2.68
C LEU A 122 -6.93 -0.58 -2.48
N ASP A 123 -7.45 0.05 -3.55
CA ASP A 123 -8.27 1.26 -3.43
C ASP A 123 -9.53 1.03 -2.58
N GLN A 124 -10.17 -0.13 -2.73
CA GLN A 124 -11.32 -0.52 -1.90
C GLN A 124 -10.92 -0.68 -0.43
N ILE A 125 -9.82 -1.39 -0.16
CA ILE A 125 -9.29 -1.58 1.19
C ILE A 125 -8.91 -0.24 1.82
N GLU A 126 -8.36 0.70 1.06
CA GLU A 126 -8.04 2.04 1.53
C GLU A 126 -9.30 2.83 1.93
N GLN A 127 -10.33 2.82 1.09
CA GLN A 127 -11.61 3.48 1.40
C GLN A 127 -12.26 2.92 2.66
N VAL A 128 -12.10 1.62 2.88
CA VAL A 128 -12.57 0.91 4.07
C VAL A 128 -11.84 1.39 5.31
N PHE A 129 -10.51 1.49 5.26
CA PHE A 129 -9.74 1.99 6.38
C PHE A 129 -10.09 3.43 6.70
N PHE A 130 -10.20 4.27 5.67
CA PHE A 130 -10.58 5.67 5.82
C PHE A 130 -11.95 5.81 6.47
N PHE A 131 -12.92 4.99 6.04
CA PHE A 131 -14.25 4.95 6.64
C PHE A 131 -14.20 4.53 8.12
N ARG A 132 -13.49 3.45 8.46
CA ARG A 132 -13.38 2.98 9.85
C ARG A 132 -12.57 3.93 10.75
N HIS A 133 -11.68 4.72 10.17
CA HIS A 133 -10.88 5.71 10.90
C HIS A 133 -11.69 6.97 11.25
N ILE A 134 -12.62 7.38 10.39
CA ILE A 134 -13.46 8.57 10.62
C ILE A 134 -14.70 8.25 11.44
N VAL A 135 -15.32 7.08 11.19
CA VAL A 135 -16.58 6.72 11.82
C VAL A 135 -16.32 6.11 13.21
N PRO A 136 -17.02 6.58 14.27
CA PRO A 136 -16.86 6.01 15.60
C PRO A 136 -17.06 4.50 15.63
N ARG A 137 -16.26 3.80 16.45
CA ARG A 137 -16.23 2.34 16.57
C ARG A 137 -17.59 1.66 16.64
N PHE A 138 -18.50 2.20 17.46
CA PHE A 138 -19.82 1.61 17.66
C PHE A 138 -20.66 1.59 16.37
N CYS A 139 -20.55 2.62 15.54
CA CYS A 139 -21.34 2.77 14.32
C CYS A 139 -20.98 1.69 13.29
N TRP A 140 -19.68 1.51 12.99
CA TRP A 140 -19.27 0.51 12.01
C TRP A 140 -19.36 -0.92 12.57
N MET A 141 -19.20 -1.12 13.88
CA MET A 141 -19.50 -2.42 14.51
C MET A 141 -20.97 -2.80 14.39
N LEU A 142 -21.88 -1.84 14.57
CA LEU A 142 -23.31 -2.06 14.37
C LEU A 142 -23.63 -2.40 12.91
N GLN A 143 -23.02 -1.69 11.95
CA GLN A 143 -23.15 -2.02 10.52
C GLN A 143 -22.65 -3.42 10.18
N ARG A 144 -21.52 -3.84 10.77
CA ARG A 144 -21.00 -5.20 10.61
C ARG A 144 -21.94 -6.25 11.21
N ARG A 145 -22.49 -6.02 12.42
CA ARG A 145 -23.42 -6.96 13.07
C ARG A 145 -24.74 -7.09 12.33
N LEU A 146 -25.25 -5.99 11.76
CA LEU A 146 -26.50 -5.98 11.01
C LEU A 146 -26.32 -6.38 9.53
N TRP A 147 -25.09 -6.66 9.08
CA TRP A 147 -24.76 -6.93 7.67
C TRP A 147 -25.24 -5.83 6.72
N LEU A 148 -25.04 -4.56 7.10
CA LEU A 148 -25.49 -3.40 6.34
C LEU A 148 -24.33 -2.54 5.84
N GLY A 149 -24.59 -1.80 4.76
CA GLY A 149 -23.71 -0.73 4.29
C GLY A 149 -22.36 -1.19 3.75
N LYS A 150 -21.31 -0.38 3.99
CA LYS A 150 -19.96 -0.59 3.44
C LYS A 150 -19.29 -1.85 3.98
N GLU A 151 -19.56 -2.25 5.23
CA GLU A 151 -19.01 -3.48 5.83
C GLU A 151 -19.52 -4.77 5.16
N LYS A 152 -20.76 -4.79 4.63
CA LYS A 152 -21.26 -5.93 3.85
C LYS A 152 -20.47 -6.12 2.56
N LYS A 153 -20.23 -5.03 1.82
CA LYS A 153 -19.44 -5.07 0.57
C LYS A 153 -18.03 -5.60 0.83
N MET A 154 -17.40 -5.15 1.92
CA MET A 154 -16.10 -5.66 2.34
C MET A 154 -16.08 -7.15 2.66
N ALA A 155 -17.10 -7.65 3.37
CA ALA A 155 -17.16 -9.06 3.71
C ALA A 155 -17.26 -9.92 2.45
N GLN A 156 -18.08 -9.48 1.47
CA GLN A 156 -18.21 -10.16 0.18
C GLN A 156 -16.92 -10.10 -0.66
N GLU A 157 -16.22 -8.96 -0.68
CA GLU A 157 -14.96 -8.80 -1.40
C GLU A 157 -13.82 -9.59 -0.76
N ARG A 158 -13.80 -9.71 0.57
CA ARG A 158 -12.85 -10.55 1.30
C ARG A 158 -13.02 -12.03 0.96
N ASP A 159 -14.26 -12.51 0.86
CA ASP A 159 -14.54 -13.90 0.50
C ASP A 159 -14.17 -14.23 -0.95
N MET A 160 -14.12 -13.24 -1.85
CA MET A 160 -13.66 -13.41 -3.24
C MET A 160 -12.12 -13.46 -3.37
N MET A 161 -11.37 -13.03 -2.36
CA MET A 161 -9.90 -12.99 -2.36
C MET A 161 -9.23 -14.17 -1.67
N THR A 162 -10.03 -15.11 -1.13
CA THR A 162 -9.55 -16.33 -0.45
C THR A 162 -9.90 -17.55 -1.29
#